data_AF-A0A1Z1UW04-F1
#
_entry.id   AF-A0A1Z1UW04-F1
#
_cell.length_a   1.000
_cell.length_b   1.000
_cell.length_c   1.000
_cell.angle_alpha   90.00
_cell.angle_beta   90.00
_cell.angle_gamma   90.00
#
_symmetry.space_group_name_H-M   'P 1'
#
loop_
_entity.id
_entity.type
_entity.pdbx_description
1 polymer ?
#
loop_
_entity_poly.entity_id
_entity_poly.type
_entity_poly.pdbx_seq_one_letter_code
_entity_poly.pdbx_strand_id
1 'polypeptide(L)'
;MSEPGSGNVSASKVGEESNFAVRGVVVSALFYQHLEITVSGGETFDGDGGGLSVPGGGALWGTLFTRDLQRLYDETVSFEFNAAGLFVNVNFFDKDGILLGHVESGAVSTAVGIGGGTGRWHIV
;
A
#
# COMPACT_ATOMS: atom_id res chain seq x y z
N MET A 1 25.19 -45.67 -18.55
CA MET A 1 26.20 -44.64 -18.33
C MET A 1 25.43 -43.40 -17.91
N SER A 2 25.50 -43.06 -16.62
CA SER A 2 24.66 -42.07 -15.96
C SER A 2 25.61 -41.15 -15.19
N GLU A 3 25.59 -39.86 -15.50
CA GLU A 3 25.99 -38.73 -14.64
C GLU A 3 25.89 -37.40 -15.44
N PRO A 4 25.83 -36.21 -14.79
CA PRO A 4 25.63 -35.93 -13.37
C PRO A 4 24.49 -34.92 -13.10
N GLY A 5 24.07 -34.88 -11.84
CA GLY A 5 23.02 -34.00 -11.32
C GLY A 5 23.35 -32.52 -11.49
N SER A 6 22.44 -31.80 -12.13
CA SER A 6 22.36 -30.34 -12.06
C SER A 6 21.96 -29.97 -10.63
N GLY A 7 22.91 -29.40 -9.89
CA GLY A 7 22.68 -28.86 -8.56
C GLY A 7 21.52 -27.88 -8.59
N ASN A 8 20.51 -28.16 -7.77
CA ASN A 8 19.49 -27.18 -7.43
C ASN A 8 20.16 -26.05 -6.66
N VAL A 9 20.55 -24.99 -7.37
CA VAL A 9 20.64 -23.67 -6.73
C VAL A 9 19.21 -23.25 -6.46
N SER A 10 18.69 -23.66 -5.30
CA SER A 10 17.47 -23.11 -4.75
C SER A 10 17.79 -21.65 -4.42
N ALA A 11 17.49 -20.75 -5.37
CA ALA A 11 17.43 -19.33 -5.07
C ALA A 11 16.48 -19.17 -3.88
N SER A 12 17.00 -18.66 -2.77
CA SER A 12 16.27 -18.44 -1.53
C SER A 12 14.92 -17.79 -1.84
N LYS A 13 13.82 -18.44 -1.44
CA LYS A 13 12.45 -17.94 -1.59
C LYS A 13 12.36 -16.62 -0.80
N VAL A 14 12.55 -15.49 -1.48
CA VAL A 14 12.18 -14.17 -0.95
C VAL A 14 10.73 -14.30 -0.50
N GLY A 15 10.47 -13.94 0.76
CA GLY A 15 9.25 -14.32 1.52
C GLY A 15 7.96 -14.27 0.71
N GLU A 16 7.11 -15.27 0.92
CA GLU A 16 5.80 -15.36 0.27
C GLU A 16 4.96 -14.14 0.64
N GLU A 17 4.35 -13.50 -0.36
CA GLU A 17 3.52 -12.32 -0.15
C GLU A 17 2.22 -12.73 0.54
N SER A 18 1.91 -12.06 1.64
CA SER A 18 0.72 -12.25 2.45
C SER A 18 -0.31 -11.17 2.16
N ASN A 19 -1.58 -11.55 2.26
CA ASN A 19 -2.71 -10.72 1.83
C ASN A 19 -3.63 -10.45 3.03
N PHE A 20 -3.96 -9.18 3.26
CA PHE A 20 -4.81 -8.76 4.38
C PHE A 20 -5.96 -7.88 3.90
N ALA A 21 -7.17 -8.15 4.39
CA ALA A 21 -8.33 -7.32 4.05
C ALA A 21 -8.20 -5.93 4.66
N VAL A 22 -8.40 -4.88 3.86
CA VAL A 22 -8.35 -3.48 4.31
C VAL A 22 -9.63 -2.73 4.01
N ARG A 23 -9.88 -1.71 4.82
CA ARG A 23 -10.88 -0.66 4.58
C ARG A 23 -10.25 0.69 4.86
N GLY A 24 -10.77 1.75 4.29
CA GLY A 24 -10.23 3.08 4.53
C GLY A 24 -11.06 4.21 3.96
N VAL A 25 -10.50 5.40 4.01
CA VAL A 25 -11.05 6.60 3.39
C VAL A 25 -9.95 7.38 2.69
N VAL A 26 -10.30 7.99 1.56
CA VAL A 26 -9.47 9.01 0.90
C VAL A 26 -10.25 10.32 0.85
N VAL A 27 -9.58 11.41 1.16
CA VAL A 27 -10.08 12.78 1.02
C VAL A 27 -9.13 13.56 0.14
N SER A 28 -9.67 14.34 -0.80
CA SER A 28 -8.94 15.09 -1.80
C SER A 28 -9.45 16.53 -1.85
N ALA A 29 -8.53 17.47 -1.74
CA ALA A 29 -8.73 18.91 -1.86
C ALA A 29 -7.85 19.48 -2.99
N LEU A 30 -7.98 18.91 -4.19
CA LEU A 30 -7.18 19.20 -5.40
C LEU A 30 -5.70 18.87 -5.28
N PHE A 31 -4.98 19.66 -4.47
CA PHE A 31 -3.53 19.58 -4.27
C PHE A 31 -3.12 18.88 -2.99
N TYR A 32 -4.07 18.61 -2.09
CA TYR A 32 -3.86 17.95 -0.82
C TYR A 32 -4.75 16.71 -0.74
N GLN A 33 -4.19 15.62 -0.23
CA GLN A 33 -4.92 14.38 0.02
C GLN A 33 -4.61 13.85 1.40
N HIS A 34 -5.64 13.31 2.04
CA HIS A 34 -5.53 12.56 3.28
C HIS A 34 -6.01 11.13 3.02
N LEU A 35 -5.27 10.15 3.52
CA LEU A 35 -5.53 8.75 3.31
C LEU A 35 -5.45 7.99 4.64
N GLU A 36 -6.55 7.34 5.00
CA GLU A 36 -6.62 6.45 6.16
C GLU A 36 -6.89 5.03 5.68
N ILE A 37 -6.08 4.04 6.07
CA ILE A 37 -6.25 2.62 5.68
C ILE A 37 -6.06 1.71 6.90
N THR A 38 -7.12 1.02 7.30
CA THR A 38 -7.11 0.05 8.40
C THR A 38 -6.97 -1.38 7.88
N VAL A 39 -5.99 -2.12 8.41
CA VAL A 39 -5.90 -3.57 8.25
C VAL A 39 -6.89 -4.24 9.19
N SER A 40 -7.64 -5.22 8.70
CA SER A 40 -8.63 -5.95 9.50
C SER A 40 -7.96 -6.68 10.67
N GLY A 41 -8.22 -6.22 11.90
CA GLY A 41 -7.58 -6.75 13.11
C GLY A 41 -6.12 -6.30 13.30
N GLY A 42 -5.68 -5.29 12.55
CA GLY A 42 -4.34 -4.73 12.61
C GLY A 42 -4.34 -3.21 12.80
N GLU A 43 -3.29 -2.56 12.32
CA GLU A 43 -3.09 -1.12 12.46
C GLU A 43 -3.81 -0.33 11.38
N THR A 44 -3.90 0.98 11.60
CA THR A 44 -4.35 1.97 10.62
C THR A 44 -3.18 2.83 10.17
N PHE A 45 -3.01 2.94 8.86
CA PHE A 45 -2.19 3.94 8.24
C PHE A 45 -2.94 5.28 8.24
N ASP A 46 -2.26 6.33 8.68
CA ASP A 46 -2.71 7.72 8.60
C ASP A 46 -1.64 8.51 7.84
N GLY A 47 -2.01 9.07 6.68
CA GLY A 47 -1.10 9.76 5.79
C GLY A 47 -1.67 11.01 5.14
N ASP A 48 -0.82 12.02 5.04
CA ASP A 48 -1.08 13.29 4.39
C ASP A 48 -0.11 13.48 3.23
N GLY A 49 -0.64 13.94 2.11
CA GLY A 49 0.14 14.08 0.88
C GLY A 49 -0.34 15.17 -0.04
N GLY A 50 0.45 15.39 -1.07
CA GLY A 50 0.11 16.26 -2.18
C GLY A 50 0.05 15.49 -3.49
N GLY A 51 -0.67 16.03 -4.45
CA GLY A 51 -0.97 15.34 -5.70
C GLY A 51 -1.89 16.12 -6.60
N LEU A 52 -2.17 15.58 -7.78
CA LEU A 52 -3.18 16.10 -8.69
C LEU A 52 -4.36 15.15 -8.68
N SER A 53 -5.43 15.54 -7.99
CA SER A 53 -6.66 14.75 -7.93
C SER A 53 -7.92 15.59 -8.03
N VAL A 54 -9.02 14.97 -8.44
CA VAL A 54 -10.35 15.59 -8.37
C VAL A 54 -10.74 15.75 -6.90
N PRO A 55 -11.24 16.92 -6.47
CA PRO A 55 -11.68 17.12 -5.09
C PRO A 55 -12.89 16.25 -4.75
N GLY A 56 -12.95 15.80 -3.51
CA GLY A 56 -13.98 14.91 -2.99
C GLY A 56 -13.39 13.87 -2.06
N GLY A 57 -14.15 12.81 -1.77
CA GLY A 57 -13.68 11.74 -0.92
C GLY A 57 -14.54 10.50 -1.05
N GLY A 58 -14.03 9.39 -0.51
CA GLY A 58 -14.71 8.12 -0.62
C GLY A 58 -14.11 7.05 0.26
N ALA A 59 -14.92 6.05 0.55
CA ALA A 59 -14.45 4.84 1.21
C ALA A 59 -13.74 3.92 0.21
N LEU A 60 -12.74 3.20 0.71
CA LEU A 60 -12.00 2.18 -0.02
C LEU A 60 -12.15 0.84 0.69
N TRP A 61 -12.26 -0.23 -0.10
CA TRP A 61 -12.15 -1.61 0.36
C TRP A 61 -11.22 -2.35 -0.59
N GLY A 62 -10.31 -3.12 -0.02
CA GLY A 62 -9.27 -3.73 -0.82
C GLY A 62 -8.47 -4.78 -0.06
N THR A 63 -7.31 -5.09 -0.63
CA THR A 63 -6.36 -6.04 -0.09
C THR A 63 -5.00 -5.37 0.01
N LEU A 64 -4.37 -5.47 1.18
CA LEU A 64 -2.96 -5.15 1.40
C LEU A 64 -2.12 -6.39 1.09
N PHE A 65 -1.10 -6.21 0.27
CA PHE A 65 -0.10 -7.20 -0.09
C PHE A 65 1.25 -6.78 0.49
N THR A 66 1.86 -7.66 1.28
CA THR A 66 3.21 -7.44 1.84
C THR A 66 3.88 -8.76 2.19
N ARG A 67 5.22 -8.78 2.15
CA ARG A 67 6.03 -9.92 2.58
C ARG A 67 6.31 -9.93 4.08
N ASP A 68 6.15 -8.78 4.74
CA ASP A 68 6.46 -8.60 6.15
C ASP A 68 5.58 -7.49 6.72
N LEU A 69 4.46 -7.88 7.31
CA LEU A 69 3.46 -6.95 7.86
C LEU A 69 4.02 -6.12 9.01
N GLN A 70 4.87 -6.71 9.85
CA GLN A 70 5.44 -6.01 11.00
C GLN A 70 6.42 -4.94 10.52
N ARG A 71 7.29 -5.28 9.57
CA ARG A 71 8.19 -4.31 8.94
C ARG A 71 7.43 -3.19 8.25
N LEU A 72 6.32 -3.51 7.59
CA LEU A 72 5.45 -2.51 6.98
C LEU A 72 4.90 -1.52 8.03
N TYR A 73 4.43 -2.00 9.19
CA TYR A 73 3.96 -1.12 10.27
C TYR A 73 5.09 -0.25 10.84
N ASP A 74 6.24 -0.86 11.11
CA ASP A 74 7.33 -0.20 11.82
C ASP A 74 8.14 0.79 10.95
N GLU A 75 8.30 0.50 9.66
CA GLU A 75 9.24 1.22 8.79
C GLU A 75 8.60 2.15 7.77
N THR A 76 7.28 2.11 7.56
CA THR A 76 6.62 3.02 6.60
C THR A 76 6.78 4.47 7.04
N VAL A 77 7.31 5.30 6.14
CA VAL A 77 7.40 6.77 6.35
C VAL A 77 6.77 7.57 5.22
N SER A 78 6.57 6.96 4.06
CA SER A 78 5.96 7.61 2.90
C SER A 78 5.07 6.67 2.11
N PHE A 79 4.23 7.28 1.29
CA PHE A 79 3.33 6.56 0.40
C PHE A 79 3.18 7.27 -0.93
N GLU A 80 2.78 6.52 -1.93
CA GLU A 80 2.25 7.03 -3.20
C GLU A 80 0.88 6.40 -3.44
N PHE A 81 -0.06 7.16 -4.01
CA PHE A 81 -1.34 6.65 -4.45
C PHE A 81 -1.55 6.93 -5.94
N ASN A 82 -2.18 5.98 -6.62
CA ASN A 82 -2.63 6.11 -8.00
C ASN A 82 -4.09 5.65 -8.07
N ALA A 83 -4.96 6.59 -8.42
CA ALA A 83 -6.38 6.36 -8.60
C ALA A 83 -6.75 6.59 -10.08
N ALA A 84 -7.06 5.50 -10.79
CA ALA A 84 -7.43 5.51 -12.21
C ALA A 84 -8.73 4.74 -12.45
N GLY A 85 -9.76 5.45 -12.92
CA GLY A 85 -11.09 4.87 -13.10
C GLY A 85 -11.67 4.42 -11.76
N LEU A 86 -11.90 3.11 -11.60
CA LEU A 86 -12.46 2.51 -10.38
C LEU A 86 -11.38 1.84 -9.51
N PHE A 87 -10.11 1.94 -9.88
CA PHE A 87 -9.01 1.29 -9.18
C PHE A 87 -8.19 2.32 -8.42
N VAL A 88 -7.88 2.00 -7.15
CA VAL A 88 -6.94 2.74 -6.31
C VAL A 88 -5.84 1.79 -5.89
N ASN A 89 -4.61 2.15 -6.23
CA ASN A 89 -3.39 1.53 -5.74
C ASN A 89 -2.70 2.49 -4.76
N VAL A 90 -2.18 1.95 -3.66
CA VAL A 90 -1.37 2.69 -2.69
C VAL A 90 -0.12 1.90 -2.39
N ASN A 91 1.05 2.49 -2.55
CA ASN A 91 2.34 1.88 -2.26
C ASN A 91 2.94 2.52 -1.01
N PHE A 92 3.50 1.71 -0.12
CA PHE A 92 4.12 2.15 1.13
C PHE A 92 5.63 1.93 1.09
N PHE A 93 6.40 2.93 1.53
CA PHE A 93 7.85 2.92 1.43
C PHE A 93 8.52 3.22 2.77
N ASP A 94 9.68 2.59 2.97
CA ASP A 94 10.59 2.95 4.05
C ASP A 94 11.39 4.24 3.75
N LYS A 95 12.19 4.67 4.73
CA LYS A 95 13.02 5.88 4.64
C LYS A 95 14.06 5.86 3.51
N ASP A 96 14.41 4.67 3.00
CA ASP A 96 15.36 4.48 1.92
C ASP A 96 14.64 4.34 0.56
N GLY A 97 13.31 4.51 0.55
CA GLY A 97 12.46 4.41 -0.64
C GLY A 97 12.17 2.98 -1.09
N ILE A 98 12.39 1.99 -0.22
CA ILE A 98 12.11 0.58 -0.52
C ILE A 98 10.64 0.28 -0.29
N LEU A 99 10.01 -0.38 -1.25
CA LEU A 99 8.62 -0.82 -1.17
C LEU A 99 8.45 -1.86 -0.06
N LEU A 100 7.56 -1.57 0.90
CA LEU A 100 7.21 -2.45 2.01
C LEU A 100 5.93 -3.26 1.74
N GLY A 101 5.04 -2.70 0.93
CA GLY A 101 3.78 -3.33 0.55
C GLY A 101 2.88 -2.39 -0.23
N HIS A 102 1.76 -2.91 -0.70
CA HIS A 102 0.81 -2.13 -1.48
C HIS A 102 -0.62 -2.56 -1.25
N VAL A 103 -1.55 -1.61 -1.36
CA VAL A 103 -2.99 -1.87 -1.38
C VAL A 103 -3.49 -1.84 -2.80
N GLU A 104 -4.32 -2.81 -3.14
CA GLU A 104 -5.21 -2.76 -4.31
C GLU A 104 -6.65 -2.68 -3.82
N SER A 105 -7.36 -1.64 -4.25
CA SER A 105 -8.74 -1.41 -3.82
C SER A 105 -9.64 -0.96 -4.96
N GLY A 106 -10.91 -1.34 -4.84
CA GLY A 106 -11.98 -0.71 -5.60
C GLY A 106 -12.32 0.62 -4.95
N ALA A 107 -12.34 1.69 -5.75
CA ALA A 107 -12.67 3.01 -5.27
C ALA A 107 -14.19 3.22 -5.30
N VAL A 108 -14.80 3.49 -4.15
CA VAL A 108 -16.08 4.21 -4.07
C VAL A 108 -15.75 5.69 -3.83
N SER A 109 -14.86 6.25 -4.66
CA SER A 109 -14.30 7.58 -4.48
C SER A 109 -14.35 8.40 -5.76
N THR A 110 -14.59 9.69 -5.61
CA THR A 110 -14.46 10.68 -6.69
C THR A 110 -13.02 11.16 -6.87
N ALA A 111 -12.10 10.76 -5.99
CA ALA A 111 -10.69 11.15 -6.05
C ALA A 111 -9.94 10.29 -7.08
N VAL A 112 -10.02 10.69 -8.34
CA VAL A 112 -9.14 10.19 -9.43
C VAL A 112 -7.91 11.08 -9.47
N GLY A 113 -6.72 10.50 -9.58
CA GLY A 113 -5.47 11.27 -9.54
C GLY A 113 -4.24 10.47 -9.11
N ILE A 114 -3.11 11.16 -9.03
CA ILE A 114 -1.85 10.62 -8.49
C ILE A 114 -1.31 11.58 -7.45
N GLY A 115 -0.70 11.04 -6.41
CA GLY A 115 -0.04 11.82 -5.39
C GLY A 115 0.74 10.96 -4.42
N GLY A 116 1.22 11.57 -3.36
CA GLY A 116 2.00 10.90 -2.34
C GLY A 116 2.37 11.85 -1.22
N GLY A 117 2.93 11.29 -0.17
CA GLY A 117 3.23 12.06 1.01
C GLY A 117 3.84 11.22 2.11
N THR A 118 3.63 11.69 3.34
CA THR A 118 4.15 11.05 4.54
C THR A 118 3.02 10.47 5.34
N GLY A 119 3.28 9.37 6.01
CA GLY A 119 2.32 8.74 6.91
C GLY A 119 2.98 7.65 7.73
N ARG A 120 2.23 7.10 8.66
CA ARG A 120 2.67 6.02 9.54
C ARG A 120 1.51 5.14 9.95
N TRP A 121 1.84 3.95 10.43
CA TRP A 121 0.87 3.04 11.02
C TRP A 121 0.74 3.28 12.52
N HIS A 122 -0.46 3.06 13.06
CA HIS A 122 -0.71 3.05 14.50
C HIS A 122 -1.96 2.25 14.85
N ILE A 123 -2.04 1.82 16.12
CA ILE A 123 -3.26 1.24 16.71
C ILE A 123 -4.29 2.36 16.95
N VAL A 124 -5.58 2.04 16.74
CA VAL A 124 -6.73 2.93 16.95
C VAL A 124 -7.66 2.41 18.04
#